data_AF-A0A7X9HFP6-F1
#
_entry.id   AF-A0A7X9HFP6-F1
#
_cell.length_a   1.000
_cell.length_b   1.000
_cell.length_c   1.000
_cell.angle_alpha   90.00
_cell.angle_beta   90.00
_cell.angle_gamma   90.00
#
_symmetry.space_group_name_H-M   'P 1'
#
loop_
_entity.id
_entity.type
_entity.pdbx_description
1 polymer ?
#
loop_
_entity_poly.entity_id
_entity_poly.type
_entity_poly.pdbx_seq_one_letter_code
_entity_poly.pdbx_strand_id
1 'polypeptide(L)'
;MAKPAEYFIKSKNLDEFRNDIIACDGNFDFDIEEMIALGSAYLERFPDCFSNRSCQDVQLGYQLARICLVEKLIIDFPSDVKDAFRKMFFSAQAVNEQMEYLKQKLSYDELSNFVATIQKRLEEYHLKVDSLPKGMIKERFVGGITNLFNIAYLLKMNVAQKAHE
;
A
#
# COMPACT_ATOMS: atom_id res chain seq x y z
N MET A 1 4.73 -20.03 2.16
CA MET A 1 3.85 -19.00 1.60
C MET A 1 4.73 -17.89 1.01
N ALA A 2 4.23 -17.10 0.06
CA ALA A 2 5.04 -16.09 -0.65
C ALA A 2 5.61 -15.04 0.33
N LYS A 3 6.89 -14.68 0.20
CA LYS A 3 7.58 -13.73 1.10
C LYS A 3 8.10 -12.51 0.36
N PRO A 4 7.63 -11.30 0.65
CA PRO A 4 8.04 -10.09 -0.08
C PRO A 4 9.56 -9.85 -0.11
N ALA A 5 10.28 -10.17 0.97
CA ALA A 5 11.73 -10.01 1.00
C ALA A 5 12.43 -10.83 -0.10
N GLU A 6 11.99 -12.07 -0.35
CA GLU A 6 12.57 -12.95 -1.37
C GLU A 6 12.32 -12.43 -2.79
N TYR A 7 11.12 -11.92 -3.05
CA TYR A 7 10.80 -11.29 -4.34
C TYR A 7 11.63 -10.02 -4.54
N PHE A 8 11.75 -9.18 -3.51
CA PHE A 8 12.53 -7.97 -3.61
C PHE A 8 14.01 -8.27 -3.90
N ILE A 9 14.61 -9.25 -3.21
CA ILE A 9 16.01 -9.66 -3.44
C ILE A 9 16.24 -10.12 -4.89
N LYS A 10 15.27 -10.83 -5.48
CA LYS A 10 15.35 -11.34 -6.86
C LYS A 10 15.04 -10.28 -7.91
N SER A 11 14.25 -9.26 -7.57
CA SER A 11 13.88 -8.20 -8.50
C SER A 11 15.07 -7.30 -8.83
N LYS A 12 15.13 -6.79 -10.07
CA LYS A 12 16.15 -5.81 -10.48
C LYS A 12 15.79 -4.40 -10.05
N ASN A 13 14.49 -4.12 -9.90
CA ASN A 13 13.95 -2.80 -9.57
C ASN A 13 12.60 -2.93 -8.85
N LEU A 14 12.01 -1.79 -8.46
CA LEU A 14 10.72 -1.76 -7.78
C LEU A 14 9.53 -2.13 -8.69
N ASP A 15 9.62 -1.91 -10.00
CA ASP A 15 8.52 -2.24 -10.91
C ASP A 15 8.40 -3.77 -11.09
N GLU A 16 9.53 -4.47 -11.25
CA GLU A 16 9.57 -5.93 -11.23
C GLU A 16 9.03 -6.48 -9.90
N PHE A 17 9.50 -5.94 -8.77
CA PHE A 17 8.99 -6.32 -7.44
C PHE A 17 7.47 -6.09 -7.31
N ARG A 18 6.98 -4.94 -7.78
CA ARG A 18 5.55 -4.61 -7.77
C ARG A 18 4.74 -5.65 -8.54
N ASN A 19 5.20 -6.04 -9.71
CA ASN A 19 4.51 -7.04 -10.53
C ASN A 19 4.46 -8.40 -9.84
N ASP A 20 5.56 -8.82 -9.20
CA ASP A 20 5.60 -10.06 -8.44
C ASP A 20 4.64 -10.06 -7.25
N ILE A 21 4.56 -8.94 -6.52
CA ILE A 21 3.63 -8.78 -5.39
C ILE A 21 2.17 -8.73 -5.84
N ILE A 22 1.87 -8.03 -6.95
CA ILE A 22 0.53 -8.03 -7.56
C ILE A 22 0.14 -9.45 -7.99
N ALA A 23 1.07 -10.22 -8.55
CA ALA A 23 0.82 -11.61 -8.97
C ALA A 23 0.49 -12.54 -7.79
N CYS A 24 0.86 -12.17 -6.56
CA CYS A 24 0.46 -12.90 -5.36
C CYS A 24 -1.00 -12.65 -4.97
N ASP A 25 -1.66 -11.64 -5.54
CA ASP A 25 -3.06 -11.26 -5.26
C ASP A 25 -3.38 -11.12 -3.75
N GLY A 26 -2.44 -10.53 -3.00
CA GLY A 26 -2.53 -10.38 -1.55
C GLY A 26 -2.19 -11.65 -0.75
N ASN A 27 -1.96 -12.79 -1.39
CA ASN A 27 -1.63 -14.07 -0.76
C ASN A 27 -0.13 -14.25 -0.49
N PHE A 28 0.42 -13.41 0.37
CA PHE A 28 1.81 -13.46 0.85
C PHE A 28 1.89 -13.19 2.35
N ASP A 29 2.94 -13.64 3.04
CA ASP A 29 3.13 -13.35 4.46
C ASP A 29 3.56 -11.88 4.64
N PHE A 30 2.92 -11.18 5.58
CA PHE A 30 3.21 -9.76 5.84
C PHE A 30 2.92 -9.36 7.28
N ASP A 31 3.52 -10.11 8.19
CA ASP A 31 3.58 -9.77 9.62
C ASP A 31 4.83 -8.94 9.94
N ILE A 32 5.09 -8.73 11.23
CA ILE A 32 6.22 -7.94 11.73
C ILE A 32 7.55 -8.54 11.25
N GLU A 33 7.71 -9.86 11.30
CA GLU A 33 8.96 -10.53 10.90
C GLU A 33 9.23 -10.33 9.41
N GLU A 34 8.21 -10.50 8.57
CA GLU A 34 8.33 -10.30 7.13
C GLU A 34 8.52 -8.83 6.74
N MET A 35 7.93 -7.88 7.48
CA MET A 35 8.19 -6.45 7.30
C MET A 35 9.65 -6.09 7.63
N ILE A 36 10.20 -6.65 8.72
CA ILE A 36 11.61 -6.46 9.08
C ILE A 36 12.50 -7.09 8.01
N ALA A 37 12.22 -8.31 7.57
CA ALA A 37 13.00 -8.98 6.53
C ALA A 37 13.04 -8.18 5.23
N LEU A 38 11.89 -7.66 4.79
CA LEU A 38 11.80 -6.80 3.60
C LEU A 38 12.59 -5.50 3.78
N GLY A 39 12.46 -4.86 4.95
CA GLY A 39 13.20 -3.65 5.28
C GLY A 39 14.71 -3.85 5.30
N SER A 40 15.18 -4.97 5.85
CA SER A 40 16.60 -5.35 5.86
C SER A 40 17.12 -5.55 4.44
N ALA A 41 16.41 -6.32 3.61
CA ALA A 41 16.79 -6.54 2.21
C ALA A 41 16.88 -5.22 1.41
N TYR A 42 15.98 -4.27 1.68
CA TYR A 42 16.04 -2.93 1.11
C TYR A 42 17.27 -2.15 1.57
N LEU A 43 17.61 -2.17 2.86
CA LEU A 43 18.79 -1.47 3.39
C LEU A 43 20.11 -2.10 2.94
N GLU A 44 20.15 -3.41 2.73
CA GLU A 44 21.31 -4.10 2.13
C GLU A 44 21.55 -3.67 0.68
N ARG A 45 20.46 -3.49 -0.10
CA ARG A 45 20.56 -3.01 -1.49
C ARG A 45 20.91 -1.53 -1.57
N PHE A 46 20.49 -0.73 -0.60
CA PHE A 46 20.69 0.73 -0.56
C PHE A 46 21.38 1.18 0.75
N PRO A 47 22.66 0.81 0.97
CA PRO A 47 23.36 1.04 2.24
C PRO A 47 23.67 2.52 2.52
N ASP A 48 23.74 3.37 1.51
CA ASP A 48 24.02 4.80 1.70
C ASP A 48 22.85 5.57 2.36
N CYS A 49 21.68 4.94 2.50
CA CYS A 49 20.55 5.47 3.27
C CYS A 49 20.90 5.79 4.74
N PHE A 50 21.97 5.19 5.29
CA PHE A 50 22.41 5.42 6.67
C PHE A 50 23.19 6.73 6.84
N SER A 51 24.01 7.10 5.86
CA SER A 51 24.97 8.21 5.94
C SER A 51 24.48 9.45 5.21
N ASN A 52 23.82 9.27 4.06
CA ASN A 52 23.24 10.34 3.26
C ASN A 52 21.74 10.05 3.10
N ARG A 53 20.91 10.90 3.70
CA ARG A 53 19.45 10.91 3.45
C ARG A 53 19.15 11.42 2.05
N SER A 54 19.63 10.73 1.03
CA SER A 54 19.24 10.95 -0.35
C SER A 54 17.71 10.83 -0.41
N CYS A 55 17.05 11.92 -0.83
CA CYS A 55 15.59 12.00 -0.85
C CYS A 55 14.98 10.91 -1.73
N GLN A 56 15.70 10.51 -2.79
CA GLN A 56 15.27 9.48 -3.73
C GLN A 56 15.22 8.10 -3.08
N ASP A 57 16.27 7.69 -2.36
CA ASP A 57 16.28 6.36 -1.75
C ASP A 57 15.19 6.24 -0.68
N VAL A 58 15.02 7.27 0.16
CA VAL A 58 13.94 7.33 1.15
C VAL A 58 12.56 7.13 0.50
N GLN A 59 12.31 7.79 -0.64
CA GLN A 59 11.06 7.65 -1.40
C GLN A 59 10.87 6.23 -1.94
N LEU A 60 11.93 5.57 -2.42
CA LEU A 60 11.87 4.17 -2.85
C LEU A 60 11.47 3.24 -1.70
N GLY A 61 11.97 3.49 -0.49
CA GLY A 61 11.57 2.71 0.70
C GLY A 61 10.10 2.91 1.07
N TYR A 62 9.57 4.13 0.92
CA TYR A 62 8.13 4.38 1.11
C TYR A 62 7.29 3.65 0.06
N GLN A 63 7.75 3.66 -1.19
CA GLN A 63 7.07 2.97 -2.29
C GLN A 63 7.08 1.45 -2.12
N LEU A 64 8.20 0.89 -1.64
CA LEU A 64 8.33 -0.53 -1.31
C LEU A 64 7.27 -0.98 -0.29
N ALA A 65 7.19 -0.27 0.84
CA ALA A 65 6.18 -0.55 1.86
C ALA A 65 4.77 -0.41 1.30
N ARG A 66 4.51 0.63 0.48
CA ARG A 66 3.21 0.90 -0.12
C ARG A 66 2.74 -0.23 -1.05
N ILE A 67 3.63 -0.78 -1.87
CA ILE A 67 3.32 -1.91 -2.77
C ILE A 67 2.70 -3.07 -1.99
N CYS A 68 3.33 -3.48 -0.90
CA CYS A 68 2.83 -4.60 -0.11
C CYS A 68 1.55 -4.24 0.65
N LEU A 69 1.51 -3.06 1.26
CA LEU A 69 0.35 -2.60 2.02
C LEU A 69 -0.90 -2.51 1.13
N VAL A 70 -0.80 -1.92 -0.06
CA VAL A 70 -1.94 -1.78 -0.99
C VAL A 70 -2.54 -3.14 -1.34
N GLU A 71 -1.72 -4.13 -1.72
CA GLU A 71 -2.22 -5.48 -2.04
C GLU A 71 -2.87 -6.16 -0.85
N LYS A 72 -2.40 -5.88 0.38
CA LYS A 72 -3.04 -6.36 1.60
C LYS A 72 -4.35 -5.64 1.92
N LEU A 73 -4.48 -4.36 1.62
CA LEU A 73 -5.70 -3.60 1.85
C LEU A 73 -6.84 -4.06 0.93
N ILE A 74 -6.51 -4.39 -0.33
CA ILE A 74 -7.50 -4.74 -1.37
C ILE A 74 -7.70 -6.26 -1.53
N ILE A 75 -7.14 -7.08 -0.62
CA ILE A 75 -7.32 -8.53 -0.67
C ILE A 75 -8.81 -8.90 -0.69
N ASP A 76 -9.18 -9.92 -1.45
CA ASP A 76 -10.56 -10.38 -1.70
C ASP A 76 -11.49 -9.42 -2.47
N PHE A 77 -11.01 -8.25 -2.90
CA PHE A 77 -11.81 -7.39 -3.77
C PHE A 77 -11.88 -7.98 -5.20
N PRO A 78 -12.96 -7.69 -5.97
CA PRO A 78 -13.03 -8.04 -7.39
C PRO A 78 -11.87 -7.40 -8.17
N SER A 79 -11.42 -8.05 -9.26
CA SER A 79 -10.22 -7.61 -10.00
C SER A 79 -10.32 -6.17 -10.52
N ASP A 80 -11.48 -5.77 -11.07
CA ASP A 80 -11.66 -4.41 -11.60
C ASP A 80 -11.70 -3.36 -10.48
N VAL A 81 -12.25 -3.72 -9.31
CA VAL A 81 -12.18 -2.91 -8.09
C VAL A 81 -10.74 -2.79 -7.60
N LYS A 82 -9.99 -3.90 -7.51
CA LYS A 82 -8.55 -3.89 -7.14
C LYS A 82 -7.76 -2.93 -8.02
N ASP A 83 -7.95 -2.99 -9.33
CA ASP A 83 -7.22 -2.13 -10.27
C ASP A 83 -7.53 -0.65 -10.09
N ALA A 84 -8.79 -0.29 -9.82
CA ALA A 84 -9.16 1.08 -9.48
C ALA A 84 -8.46 1.55 -8.19
N PHE A 85 -8.51 0.76 -7.12
CA PHE A 85 -7.85 1.10 -5.86
C PHE A 85 -6.31 1.18 -5.98
N ARG A 86 -5.68 0.27 -6.74
CA ARG A 86 -4.24 0.34 -7.05
C ARG A 86 -3.89 1.68 -7.71
N LYS A 87 -4.67 2.14 -8.69
CA LYS A 87 -4.44 3.45 -9.33
C LYS A 87 -4.55 4.60 -8.32
N MET A 88 -5.59 4.59 -7.48
CA MET A 88 -5.83 5.65 -6.48
C MET A 88 -4.74 5.71 -5.40
N PHE A 89 -4.28 4.57 -4.88
CA PHE A 89 -3.24 4.55 -3.84
C PHE A 89 -1.85 4.93 -4.33
N PHE A 90 -1.60 4.84 -5.63
CA PHE A 90 -0.35 5.27 -6.24
C PHE A 90 -0.44 6.66 -6.88
N SER A 91 -1.65 7.23 -7.03
CA SER A 91 -1.87 8.57 -7.57
C SER A 91 -3.12 9.22 -6.97
N ALA A 92 -2.89 10.26 -6.15
CA ALA A 92 -3.98 11.08 -5.61
C ALA A 92 -4.80 11.77 -6.72
N GLN A 93 -4.17 12.10 -7.85
CA GLN A 93 -4.88 12.69 -8.99
C GLN A 93 -5.89 11.72 -9.63
N ALA A 94 -5.63 10.41 -9.54
CA ALA A 94 -6.53 9.39 -10.06
C ALA A 94 -7.78 9.16 -9.19
N VAL A 95 -7.82 9.70 -7.97
CA VAL A 95 -8.92 9.43 -7.02
C VAL A 95 -10.28 9.80 -7.60
N ASN A 96 -10.46 11.03 -8.09
CA ASN A 96 -11.76 11.47 -8.58
C ASN A 96 -12.22 10.64 -9.79
N GLU A 97 -11.35 10.45 -10.79
CA GLU A 97 -11.68 9.66 -11.99
C GLU A 97 -12.06 8.21 -11.65
N GLN A 98 -11.26 7.55 -10.81
CA GLN A 98 -11.51 6.15 -10.46
C GLN A 98 -12.72 5.99 -9.53
N MET A 99 -12.97 6.97 -8.64
CA MET A 99 -14.19 6.98 -7.83
C MET A 99 -15.43 7.14 -8.70
N GLU A 100 -15.44 8.05 -9.69
CA GLU A 100 -16.55 8.17 -10.63
C GLU A 100 -16.79 6.87 -11.42
N TYR A 101 -15.72 6.24 -11.90
CA TYR A 101 -15.80 4.93 -12.54
C TYR A 101 -16.45 3.87 -11.64
N LEU A 102 -16.05 3.79 -10.36
CA LEU A 102 -16.64 2.85 -9.40
C LEU A 102 -18.09 3.21 -9.07
N LYS A 103 -18.43 4.51 -8.96
CA LYS A 103 -19.79 4.98 -8.66
C LYS A 103 -20.79 4.61 -9.76
N GLN A 104 -20.35 4.53 -11.02
CA GLN A 104 -21.18 4.10 -12.16
C GLN A 104 -21.44 2.59 -12.17
N LYS A 105 -20.54 1.80 -11.57
CA LYS A 105 -20.61 0.33 -11.58
C LYS A 105 -21.22 -0.29 -10.34
N LEU A 106 -21.01 0.36 -9.18
CA LEU A 106 -21.37 -0.17 -7.88
C LEU A 106 -22.49 0.65 -7.25
N SER A 107 -23.34 -0.04 -6.49
CA SER A 107 -24.27 0.63 -5.58
C SER A 107 -23.51 1.46 -4.53
N TYR A 108 -24.21 2.40 -3.90
CA TYR A 108 -23.64 3.17 -2.79
C TYR A 108 -23.16 2.24 -1.67
N ASP A 109 -23.96 1.24 -1.29
CA ASP A 109 -23.65 0.31 -0.20
C ASP A 109 -22.40 -0.52 -0.49
N GLU A 110 -22.27 -1.06 -1.71
CA GLU A 110 -21.07 -1.80 -2.11
C GLU A 110 -19.81 -0.94 -2.05
N LEU A 111 -19.85 0.27 -2.62
CA LEU A 111 -18.70 1.17 -2.63
C LEU A 111 -18.34 1.64 -1.21
N SER A 112 -19.34 1.94 -0.39
CA SER A 112 -19.19 2.30 1.01
C SER A 112 -18.55 1.16 1.81
N ASN A 113 -18.99 -0.08 1.59
CA ASN A 113 -18.42 -1.27 2.22
C ASN A 113 -16.95 -1.49 1.83
N PHE A 114 -16.58 -1.29 0.56
CA PHE A 114 -15.17 -1.37 0.15
C PHE A 114 -14.33 -0.30 0.86
N VAL A 115 -14.77 0.95 0.89
CA VAL A 115 -14.03 2.05 1.55
C VAL A 115 -13.94 1.83 3.07
N ALA A 116 -15.00 1.35 3.72
CA ALA A 116 -14.98 1.00 5.14
C ALA A 116 -14.01 -0.16 5.44
N THR A 117 -13.98 -1.18 4.57
CA THR A 117 -13.05 -2.31 4.68
C THR A 117 -11.60 -1.85 4.56
N ILE A 118 -11.31 -0.95 3.63
CA ILE A 118 -10.00 -0.31 3.47
C ILE A 118 -9.59 0.42 4.74
N GLN A 119 -10.48 1.23 5.33
CA GLN A 119 -10.18 1.98 6.55
C GLN A 119 -9.82 1.05 7.70
N LYS A 120 -10.64 0.02 7.93
CA LYS A 120 -10.38 -0.98 8.97
C LYS A 120 -9.02 -1.67 8.78
N ARG A 121 -8.75 -2.19 7.58
CA ARG A 121 -7.48 -2.88 7.29
C ARG A 121 -6.30 -1.91 7.40
N LEU A 122 -6.46 -0.65 7.01
CA LEU A 122 -5.43 0.36 7.12
C LEU A 122 -5.06 0.66 8.57
N GLU A 123 -6.05 0.75 9.47
CA GLU A 123 -5.82 0.87 10.91
C GLU A 123 -5.10 -0.37 11.47
N GLU A 124 -5.52 -1.57 11.08
CA GLU A 124 -4.86 -2.83 11.49
C GLU A 124 -3.38 -2.87 11.09
N TYR A 125 -3.06 -2.48 9.85
CA TYR A 125 -1.67 -2.41 9.38
C TYR A 125 -0.90 -1.24 9.98
N HIS A 126 -1.56 -0.14 10.32
CA HIS A 126 -0.92 0.97 11.03
C HIS A 126 -0.42 0.53 12.41
N LEU A 127 -1.23 -0.21 13.15
CA LEU A 127 -0.82 -0.79 14.44
C LEU A 127 0.36 -1.76 14.29
N LYS A 128 0.38 -2.58 13.24
CA LYS A 128 1.53 -3.46 12.95
C LYS A 128 2.80 -2.67 12.64
N VAL A 129 2.70 -1.64 11.79
CA VAL A 129 3.84 -0.75 11.49
C VAL A 129 4.33 -0.03 12.74
N ASP A 130 3.43 0.43 13.60
CA ASP A 130 3.76 1.10 14.84
C ASP A 130 4.41 0.17 15.87
N SER A 131 4.16 -1.14 15.78
CA SER A 131 4.83 -2.14 16.61
C SER A 131 6.25 -2.48 16.16
N LEU A 132 6.67 -2.05 14.96
CA LEU A 132 8.03 -2.28 14.48
C LEU A 132 9.07 -1.66 15.42
N PRO A 133 10.25 -2.30 15.59
CA PRO A 133 11.37 -1.72 16.32
C PRO A 133 11.74 -0.34 15.78
N LYS A 134 12.13 0.58 16.67
CA LYS A 134 12.59 1.91 16.27
C LYS A 134 13.81 1.78 15.35
N GLY A 135 13.79 2.49 14.23
CA GLY A 135 14.89 2.50 13.27
C GLY A 135 14.42 2.82 11.85
N MET A 136 15.36 2.78 10.91
CA MET A 136 15.15 3.15 9.51
C MET A 136 14.06 2.34 8.82
N ILE A 137 13.98 1.03 9.11
CA ILE A 137 12.92 0.16 8.57
C ILE A 137 11.54 0.72 8.94
N LYS A 138 11.31 0.98 10.23
CA LYS A 138 10.06 1.57 10.70
C LYS A 138 9.78 2.91 10.03
N GLU A 139 10.77 3.77 9.88
CA GLU A 139 10.58 5.05 9.18
C GLU A 139 10.07 4.87 7.74
N ARG A 140 10.59 3.87 7.00
CA ARG A 140 10.11 3.57 5.65
C ARG A 140 8.67 3.10 5.62
N PHE A 141 8.30 2.23 6.57
CA PHE A 141 6.92 1.75 6.67
C PHE A 141 5.94 2.85 7.11
N VAL A 142 6.33 3.68 8.09
CA VAL A 142 5.54 4.84 8.56
C VAL A 142 5.32 5.82 7.41
N GLY A 143 6.36 6.16 6.63
CA GLY A 143 6.21 7.01 5.45
C GLY A 143 5.32 6.40 4.37
N GLY A 144 5.44 5.09 4.13
CA GLY A 144 4.61 4.34 3.19
C GLY A 144 3.13 4.37 3.56
N ILE A 145 2.79 4.06 4.81
CA ILE A 145 1.41 3.95 5.28
C ILE A 145 0.73 5.31 5.49
N THR A 146 1.48 6.34 5.88
CA THR A 146 0.93 7.70 6.05
C THR A 146 0.34 8.25 4.76
N ASN A 147 0.97 7.95 3.61
CA ASN A 147 0.43 8.34 2.31
C ASN A 147 -0.92 7.65 2.01
N LEU A 148 -1.11 6.41 2.47
CA LEU A 148 -2.35 5.66 2.28
C LEU A 148 -3.52 6.26 3.08
N PHE A 149 -3.27 6.79 4.28
CA PHE A 149 -4.30 7.51 5.05
C PHE A 149 -4.81 8.76 4.32
N ASN A 150 -3.91 9.50 3.67
CA ASN A 150 -4.31 10.67 2.88
C ASN A 150 -5.23 10.29 1.71
N ILE A 151 -4.91 9.21 1.00
CA ILE A 151 -5.77 8.70 -0.07
C ILE A 151 -7.09 8.19 0.50
N ALA A 152 -7.07 7.37 1.55
CA ALA A 152 -8.27 6.83 2.19
C ALA A 152 -9.24 7.93 2.66
N TYR A 153 -8.70 9.07 3.12
CA TYR A 153 -9.50 10.25 3.43
C TYR A 153 -10.23 10.81 2.20
N LEU A 154 -9.54 10.96 1.05
CA LEU A 154 -10.16 11.40 -0.21
C LEU A 154 -11.24 10.42 -0.70
N LEU A 155 -11.02 9.11 -0.53
CA LEU A 155 -12.02 8.08 -0.86
C LEU A 155 -13.28 8.27 -0.01
N LYS A 156 -13.12 8.47 1.31
CA LYS A 156 -14.23 8.71 2.24
C LYS A 156 -15.04 9.95 1.83
N MET A 157 -14.37 11.04 1.48
CA MET A 157 -15.04 12.26 1.02
C MET A 157 -15.85 12.03 -0.26
N ASN A 158 -15.30 11.29 -1.22
CA ASN A 158 -15.98 10.96 -2.48
C ASN A 158 -17.22 10.08 -2.27
N VAL A 159 -17.18 9.13 -1.33
CA VAL A 159 -18.37 8.32 -0.96
C VAL A 159 -19.42 9.19 -0.29
N ALA A 160 -19.02 10.07 0.63
CA ALA A 160 -19.97 10.96 1.32
C ALA A 160 -20.71 11.89 0.35
N GLN A 161 -20.06 12.37 -0.71
CA GLN A 161 -20.72 13.16 -1.76
C GLN A 161 -21.87 12.39 -2.44
N LYS A 162 -21.68 11.10 -2.77
CA LYS A 162 -22.72 10.24 -3.37
C LYS A 162 -23.91 9.98 -2.44
N ALA A 163 -23.75 10.11 -1.12
CA ALA A 163 -24.87 9.97 -0.18
C ALA A 163 -25.89 11.13 -0.27
N HIS A 164 -25.48 12.24 -0.89
CA HIS A 164 -26.28 13.47 -1.02
C HIS A 164 -26.78 13.70 -2.45
N GLU A 165 -26.53 12.77 -3.37
CA GLU A 165 -27.03 12.73 -4.75
C GLU A 165 -28.24 11.80 -4.86
#